data_AF-A0A495V9T9-F1
#
_entry.id   AF-A0A495V9T9-F1
#
_cell.length_a   1.000
_cell.length_b   1.000
_cell.length_c   1.000
_cell.angle_alpha   90.00
_cell.angle_beta   90.00
_cell.angle_gamma   90.00
#
_symmetry.space_group_name_H-M   'P 1'
#
loop_
_entity.id
_entity.type
_entity.pdbx_description
1 polymer ?
#
loop_
_entity_poly.entity_id
_entity_poly.type
_entity_poly.pdbx_seq_one_letter_code
_entity_poly.pdbx_strand_id
1 'polypeptide(L)'
;MFALGDCYTRQEVHGLIGGSVQSYLPTVQKRVVAGFVTPAFDPDAPQIVLAGRGPIIEGTADQLTRQGDAVPTFVKRRVNCWEYVGRYRVVRQTHDQAEILPYAQKANRVGDVTSVLFLHSAD
;
A
#
# COMPACT_ATOMS: atom_id res chain seq x y z
N MET A 1 -10.63 4.10 16.07
CA MET A 1 -10.17 2.79 15.56
C MET A 1 -10.98 2.48 14.32
N PHE A 2 -10.38 1.92 13.26
CA PHE A 2 -11.12 1.53 12.05
C PHE A 2 -11.84 0.20 12.27
N ALA A 3 -12.99 0.01 11.62
CA ALA A 3 -13.78 -1.20 11.67
C ALA A 3 -13.64 -1.97 10.35
N LEU A 4 -13.41 -3.28 10.44
CA LEU A 4 -13.16 -4.14 9.27
C LEU A 4 -14.38 -4.14 8.33
N GLY A 5 -14.15 -3.91 7.04
CA GLY A 5 -15.21 -3.83 6.03
C GLY A 5 -15.87 -2.46 5.88
N ASP A 6 -15.60 -1.51 6.77
CA ASP A 6 -16.17 -0.16 6.68
C ASP A 6 -15.45 0.69 5.63
N CYS A 7 -16.23 1.51 4.92
CA CYS A 7 -15.74 2.51 3.99
C CYS A 7 -15.30 3.78 4.71
N TYR A 8 -14.12 4.28 4.37
CA TYR A 8 -13.63 5.59 4.79
C TYR A 8 -13.25 6.46 3.59
N THR A 9 -13.36 7.77 3.75
CA THR A 9 -12.76 8.75 2.85
C THR A 9 -11.30 8.99 3.21
N ARG A 10 -10.52 9.53 2.26
CA ARG A 10 -9.14 9.98 2.53
C ARG A 10 -9.07 11.03 3.65
N GLN A 11 -10.10 11.88 3.75
CA GLN A 11 -10.18 12.93 4.76
C GLN A 11 -10.44 12.38 6.16
N GLU A 12 -11.36 11.41 6.30
CA GLU A 12 -11.61 10.74 7.58
C GLU A 12 -10.37 10.00 8.09
N VAL A 13 -9.70 9.25 7.22
CA VAL A 13 -8.45 8.57 7.61
C VAL A 13 -7.39 9.59 8.02
N HIS A 14 -7.20 10.66 7.25
CA HIS A 14 -6.28 11.75 7.60
C HIS A 14 -6.60 12.38 8.96
N GLY A 15 -7.88 12.66 9.25
CA GLY A 15 -8.29 13.23 10.54
C GLY A 15 -8.00 12.32 11.73
N LEU A 16 -7.95 10.99 11.51
CA LEU A 16 -7.70 10.01 12.57
C LEU A 16 -6.21 9.71 12.80
N ILE A 17 -5.40 9.64 11.74
CA ILE A 17 -3.99 9.19 11.84
C ILE A 17 -2.97 10.13 11.18
N GLY A 18 -3.42 11.25 10.61
CA GLY A 18 -2.58 12.21 9.90
C GLY A 18 -2.07 11.72 8.55
N GLY A 19 -0.94 12.27 8.11
CA GLY A 19 -0.28 11.93 6.85
C GLY A 19 -0.96 12.52 5.62
N SER A 20 -0.39 12.29 4.43
CA SER A 20 -0.92 12.85 3.18
C SER A 20 -2.29 12.27 2.81
N VAL A 21 -3.21 13.08 2.28
CA VAL A 21 -4.48 12.62 1.69
C VAL A 21 -4.33 12.07 0.27
N GLN A 22 -3.15 12.21 -0.34
CA GLN A 22 -2.88 11.78 -1.73
C GLN A 22 -1.98 10.54 -1.81
N SER A 23 -1.01 10.40 -0.91
CA SER A 23 -0.01 9.33 -0.97
C SER A 23 -0.63 7.95 -0.68
N TYR A 24 -0.21 6.93 -1.41
CA TYR A 24 -0.65 5.56 -1.19
C TYR A 24 -0.07 4.97 0.12
N LEU A 25 1.16 5.37 0.49
CA LEU A 25 1.78 5.14 1.79
C LEU A 25 2.02 6.50 2.50
N PRO A 26 0.99 7.10 3.12
CA PRO A 26 1.19 8.35 3.84
C PRO A 26 2.13 8.17 5.02
N THR A 27 2.93 9.21 5.27
CA THR A 27 3.91 9.22 6.36
C THR A 27 3.64 10.33 7.37
N VAL A 28 3.95 10.07 8.64
CA VAL A 28 3.96 11.03 9.75
C VAL A 28 5.27 10.82 10.50
N GLN A 29 6.03 11.89 10.77
CA GLN A 29 7.32 11.81 11.47
C GLN A 29 8.26 10.71 10.93
N LYS A 30 8.37 10.61 9.60
CA LYS A 30 9.17 9.57 8.91
C LYS A 30 8.77 8.13 9.25
N ARG A 31 7.49 7.89 9.53
CA ARG A 31 6.89 6.56 9.66
C ARG A 31 5.69 6.41 8.72
N VAL A 32 5.55 5.25 8.08
CA VAL A 32 4.35 4.94 7.29
C VAL A 32 3.22 4.61 8.25
N VAL A 33 2.08 5.30 8.10
CA VAL A 33 0.95 5.22 9.03
C VAL A 33 -0.27 4.49 8.48
N ALA A 34 -0.36 4.31 7.16
CA ALA A 34 -1.40 3.54 6.49
C ALA A 34 -0.93 3.04 5.13
N GLY A 35 -1.65 2.08 4.57
CA GLY A 35 -1.52 1.65 3.18
C GLY A 35 -2.83 1.84 2.42
N PHE A 36 -2.78 2.40 1.23
CA PHE A 36 -3.94 2.59 0.37
C PHE A 36 -3.63 2.03 -0.99
N VAL A 37 -4.38 1.02 -1.39
CA VAL A 37 -4.10 0.24 -2.60
C VAL A 37 -5.36 0.18 -3.44
N THR A 38 -5.19 0.05 -4.74
CA THR A 38 -6.33 -0.01 -5.65
C THR A 38 -6.17 -1.24 -6.54
N PRO A 39 -7.23 -2.05 -6.74
CA PRO A 39 -7.14 -3.24 -7.60
C PRO A 39 -6.73 -2.94 -9.06
N ALA A 40 -6.90 -1.70 -9.51
CA ALA A 40 -6.47 -1.25 -10.84
C ALA A 40 -4.94 -1.17 -10.98
N PHE A 41 -4.21 -0.86 -9.90
CA PHE A 41 -2.74 -0.79 -9.89
C PHE A 41 -2.10 -2.00 -9.21
N ASP A 42 -2.85 -2.68 -8.34
CA ASP A 42 -2.43 -3.79 -7.49
C ASP A 42 -3.52 -4.89 -7.53
N PRO A 43 -3.57 -5.74 -8.59
CA PRO A 43 -4.64 -6.72 -8.77
C PRO A 43 -4.78 -7.74 -7.63
N ASP A 44 -3.69 -7.98 -6.90
CA ASP A 44 -3.59 -8.90 -5.77
C ASP A 44 -3.51 -8.18 -4.42
N ALA A 45 -3.98 -6.93 -4.38
CA ALA A 45 -4.10 -6.17 -3.13
C ALA A 45 -5.07 -6.83 -2.14
N PRO A 46 -4.83 -6.71 -0.82
CA PRO A 46 -3.69 -6.03 -0.18
C PRO A 46 -2.41 -6.89 -0.03
N GLN A 47 -2.45 -8.17 -0.36
CA GLN A 47 -1.35 -9.12 -0.13
C GLN A 47 -0.12 -8.83 -1.00
N ILE A 48 -0.33 -8.24 -2.18
CA ILE A 48 0.74 -7.86 -3.10
C ILE A 48 0.53 -6.41 -3.50
N VAL A 49 1.57 -5.59 -3.31
CA VAL A 49 1.56 -4.17 -3.67
C VAL A 49 2.74 -3.87 -4.58
N LEU A 50 2.47 -3.16 -5.68
CA LEU A 50 3.44 -2.86 -6.73
C LEU A 50 3.91 -1.41 -6.58
N ALA A 51 5.12 -1.24 -6.05
CA ALA A 51 5.76 0.07 -5.98
C ALA A 51 6.18 0.50 -7.40
N GLY A 52 5.67 1.64 -7.85
CA GLY A 52 6.06 2.26 -9.12
C GLY A 52 7.39 3.02 -9.04
N ARG A 53 7.75 3.70 -10.12
CA ARG A 53 8.94 4.54 -10.18
C ARG A 53 8.73 5.90 -9.52
N GLY A 54 9.72 6.35 -8.76
CA GLY A 54 9.79 7.71 -8.23
C GLY A 54 10.30 7.76 -6.79
N PRO A 55 11.06 8.81 -6.40
CA PRO A 55 11.80 8.82 -5.15
C PRO A 55 10.92 8.71 -3.90
N ILE A 56 9.71 9.27 -3.93
CA ILE A 56 8.75 9.17 -2.83
C ILE A 56 8.12 7.77 -2.78
N ILE A 57 7.80 7.19 -3.94
CA ILE A 57 7.15 5.87 -4.02
C ILE A 57 8.12 4.79 -3.55
N GLU A 58 9.31 4.75 -4.14
CA GLU A 58 10.38 3.83 -3.76
C GLU A 58 10.79 4.03 -2.29
N GLY A 59 11.01 5.29 -1.89
CA GLY A 59 11.40 5.60 -0.51
C GLY A 59 10.38 5.17 0.53
N THR A 60 9.08 5.34 0.26
CA THR A 60 8.02 4.92 1.20
C THR A 60 7.78 3.41 1.19
N ALA A 61 7.94 2.73 0.06
CA ALA A 61 7.92 1.27 -0.02
C ALA A 61 9.03 0.67 0.85
N ASP A 62 10.27 1.12 0.64
CA ASP A 62 11.41 0.66 1.43
C ASP A 62 11.27 1.00 2.92
N GLN A 63 10.71 2.17 3.22
CA GLN A 63 10.46 2.59 4.60
C GLN A 63 9.42 1.70 5.29
N LEU A 64 8.33 1.33 4.61
CA LEU A 64 7.35 0.38 5.16
C LEU A 64 8.00 -0.98 5.41
N THR A 65 8.81 -1.48 4.47
CA THR A 65 9.56 -2.74 4.62
C THR A 65 10.47 -2.70 5.84
N ARG A 66 11.28 -1.64 5.99
CA ARG A 66 12.21 -1.49 7.12
C ARG A 66 11.51 -1.32 8.46
N GLN A 67 10.35 -0.65 8.48
CA GLN A 67 9.60 -0.40 9.71
C GLN A 67 9.09 -1.71 10.33
N GLY A 68 8.70 -2.70 9.51
CA GLY A 68 8.24 -4.02 9.96
C GLY A 68 6.89 -4.06 10.70
N ASP A 69 6.44 -2.93 11.24
CA ASP A 69 5.14 -2.80 11.90
C ASP A 69 3.98 -2.88 10.90
N ALA A 70 2.90 -3.54 11.32
CA ALA A 70 1.67 -3.55 10.56
C ALA A 70 1.00 -2.17 10.58
N VAL A 71 0.49 -1.74 9.43
CA VAL A 71 -0.24 -0.48 9.26
C VAL A 71 -1.68 -0.76 8.84
N PRO A 72 -2.65 0.09 9.22
CA PRO A 72 -3.99 -0.02 8.68
C PRO A 72 -3.97 0.09 7.15
N THR A 73 -4.58 -0.89 6.48
CA THR A 73 -4.60 -0.97 5.02
C THR A 73 -6.01 -0.81 4.50
N PHE A 74 -6.12 -0.06 3.41
CA PHE A 74 -7.39 0.27 2.79
C PHE A 74 -7.37 -0.06 1.30
N VAL A 75 -8.43 -0.72 0.83
CA VAL A 75 -8.61 -1.06 -0.58
C VAL A 75 -9.66 -0.13 -1.18
N LYS A 76 -9.36 0.49 -2.33
CA LYS A 76 -10.33 1.32 -3.04
C LYS A 76 -11.47 0.46 -3.59
N ARG A 77 -12.72 0.78 -3.22
CA ARG A 77 -13.92 0.16 -3.81
C ARG A 77 -14.63 1.05 -4.80
N ARG A 78 -14.75 2.33 -4.47
CA ARG A 78 -15.37 3.37 -5.33
C ARG A 78 -14.94 4.76 -4.86
N VAL A 79 -15.45 5.80 -5.52
CA VAL A 79 -15.28 7.18 -5.08
C VAL A 79 -15.72 7.30 -3.62
N ASN A 80 -14.87 7.90 -2.79
CA ASN A 80 -15.11 8.12 -1.36
C ASN A 80 -15.34 6.84 -0.52
N CYS A 81 -14.99 5.66 -1.02
CA CYS A 81 -14.96 4.42 -0.22
C CYS A 81 -13.61 3.72 -0.39
N TRP A 82 -12.78 3.89 0.65
CA TRP A 82 -11.60 3.10 0.94
C TRP A 82 -11.98 2.14 2.07
N GLU A 83 -12.22 0.89 1.73
CA GLU A 83 -12.59 -0.13 2.70
C GLU A 83 -11.39 -0.48 3.57
N TYR A 84 -11.54 -0.41 4.88
CA TYR A 84 -10.53 -0.92 5.80
C TYR A 84 -10.53 -2.45 5.79
N VAL A 85 -9.40 -3.05 5.39
CA VAL A 85 -9.27 -4.51 5.22
C VAL A 85 -8.40 -5.16 6.29
N GLY A 86 -8.03 -4.41 7.34
CA GLY A 86 -7.18 -4.89 8.43
C GLY A 86 -5.80 -4.26 8.44
N ARG A 87 -4.93 -4.77 9.30
CA ARG A 87 -3.54 -4.31 9.45
C ARG A 87 -2.62 -5.25 8.69
N TYR A 88 -1.77 -4.69 7.83
CA TYR A 88 -0.80 -5.48 7.08
C TYR A 88 0.62 -4.99 7.32
N ARG A 89 1.55 -5.94 7.38
CA ARG A 89 3.00 -5.68 7.39
C ARG A 89 3.65 -6.31 6.16
N VAL A 90 4.73 -5.70 5.70
CA VAL A 90 5.57 -6.29 4.66
C VAL A 90 6.38 -7.43 5.26
N VAL A 91 6.26 -8.61 4.68
CA VAL A 91 7.05 -9.80 5.07
C VAL A 91 8.23 -10.03 4.12
N ARG A 92 8.15 -9.50 2.89
CA ARG A 92 9.21 -9.56 1.90
C ARG A 92 9.07 -8.44 0.88
N GLN A 93 10.19 -7.95 0.39
CA GLN A 93 10.27 -7.04 -0.76
C GLN A 93 11.25 -7.64 -1.77
N THR A 94 10.93 -7.55 -3.06
CA THR A 94 11.85 -7.95 -4.14
C THR A 94 12.06 -6.80 -5.12
N HIS A 95 13.31 -6.69 -5.58
CA HIS A 95 13.72 -5.80 -6.68
C HIS A 95 14.18 -6.61 -7.90
N ASP A 96 14.11 -7.94 -7.83
CA ASP A 96 14.50 -8.82 -8.93
C ASP A 96 13.52 -8.66 -10.09
N GLN A 97 14.03 -8.24 -11.24
CA GLN A 97 13.24 -7.99 -12.43
C GLN A 97 12.54 -9.26 -12.94
N ALA A 98 13.16 -10.43 -12.77
CA ALA A 98 12.55 -11.70 -13.17
C ALA A 98 11.32 -12.02 -12.31
N GLU A 99 11.36 -11.66 -11.03
CA GLU A 99 10.24 -11.85 -10.10
C GLU A 99 9.17 -10.77 -10.24
N ILE A 100 9.56 -9.52 -10.53
CA ILE A 100 8.64 -8.39 -10.75
C ILE A 100 7.79 -8.58 -12.00
N LEU A 101 8.39 -9.07 -13.09
CA LEU A 101 7.77 -9.13 -14.42
C LEU A 101 6.36 -9.76 -14.42
N PRO A 102 6.09 -10.95 -13.84
CA PRO A 102 4.75 -11.52 -13.85
C PRO A 102 3.71 -10.65 -13.14
N TYR A 103 4.07 -9.98 -12.04
CA TYR A 103 3.16 -9.07 -11.33
C TYR A 103 2.89 -7.80 -12.13
N ALA A 104 3.94 -7.22 -12.73
CA ALA A 104 3.82 -6.04 -13.57
C ALA A 104 2.99 -6.32 -14.83
N GLN A 105 3.14 -7.51 -15.44
CA GLN A 105 2.31 -7.95 -16.58
C GLN A 105 0.83 -8.05 -16.18
N LYS A 106 0.54 -8.72 -15.05
CA LYS A 106 -0.83 -8.87 -14.55
C LYS A 106 -1.50 -7.52 -14.28
N ALA A 107 -0.74 -6.54 -13.80
CA ALA A 107 -1.24 -5.18 -13.55
C ALA A 107 -1.22 -4.26 -14.78
N ASN A 108 -0.72 -4.72 -15.94
CA ASN A 108 -0.47 -3.90 -17.12
C ASN A 108 0.44 -2.67 -16.83
N ARG A 109 1.49 -2.89 -16.02
CA ARG A 109 2.46 -1.88 -15.53
C ARG A 109 3.91 -2.25 -15.82
N VAL A 110 4.16 -3.01 -16.89
CA VAL A 110 5.52 -3.40 -17.29
C VAL A 110 6.37 -2.13 -17.54
N GLY A 111 7.56 -2.09 -16.93
CA GLY A 111 8.48 -0.95 -17.02
C GLY A 111 8.25 0.19 -16.00
N ASP A 112 7.13 0.17 -15.28
CA ASP A 112 6.79 1.13 -14.22
C ASP A 112 7.10 0.59 -12.81
N VAL A 113 6.95 -0.72 -12.58
CA VAL A 113 7.15 -1.34 -11.27
C VAL A 113 8.64 -1.48 -10.95
N THR A 114 9.05 -1.00 -9.77
CA THR A 114 10.44 -1.02 -9.27
C THR A 114 10.66 -2.03 -8.14
N SER A 115 9.61 -2.35 -7.38
CA SER A 115 9.62 -3.44 -6.41
C SER A 115 8.23 -4.00 -6.16
N VAL A 116 8.19 -5.25 -5.70
CA VAL A 116 6.96 -5.91 -5.23
C VAL A 116 7.07 -6.11 -3.73
N LEU A 117 6.06 -5.63 -3.01
CA LEU A 117 5.89 -5.84 -1.57
C LEU A 117 4.92 -7.00 -1.37
N PHE A 118 5.34 -7.98 -0.58
CA PHE A 118 4.53 -9.10 -0.13
C PHE A 118 4.10 -8.82 1.30
N LEU A 119 2.79 -8.76 1.52
CA LEU A 119 2.18 -8.37 2.78
C LEU A 119 1.44 -9.53 3.42
N HIS A 120 1.40 -9.53 4.75
CA HIS A 120 0.64 -10.48 5.55
C HIS A 120 -0.26 -9.75 6.56
N SER A 121 -1.45 -10.30 6.82
CA SER A 121 -2.35 -9.80 7.87
C SER A 121 -1.66 -9.90 9.23
N ALA A 122 -1.77 -8.87 10.06
CA ALA A 122 -1.37 -8.91 11.46
C ALA A 122 -2.56 -9.07 12.42
N ASP A 123 -3.78 -9.13 11.86
CA ASP A 123 -5.02 -9.48 12.55
C ASP A 123 -5.33 -10.97 12.39
#